data_AF-A0A915Z7K3-F1
#
_entry.id   AF-A0A915Z7K3-F1
#
_cell.length_a   1.000
_cell.length_b   1.000
_cell.length_c   1.000
_cell.angle_alpha   90.00
_cell.angle_beta   90.00
_cell.angle_gamma   90.00
#
_symmetry.space_group_name_H-M   'P 1'
#
loop_
_entity.id
_entity.type
_entity.pdbx_description
1 polymer ?
#
loop_
_entity_poly.entity_id
_entity_poly.type
_entity_poly.pdbx_seq_one_letter_code
_entity_poly.pdbx_strand_id
1 'polypeptide(L)'
;MTDQERERKHYLDISVHKIHEVLLFCRNQYECRSQIINRYYLWNGDNVSSPCLKCDNCRNRIKEQPTYENCVEDILHLLDTVEEINDGGNYEIIEDDIVEVFCKSNTKKIRESGMTELKVYKSGRKPKFGKPKELTSYMLADLVVRGYIEQKISLYYSSPNAQTLSMSMFIIGLKEGAKERAIVDSWYYWTHKK
;
A
#
# COMPACT_ATOMS: atom_id res chain seq x y z
N MET A 1 -9.07 26.71 -12.55
CA MET A 1 -9.19 25.42 -13.26
C MET A 1 -10.44 25.46 -14.11
N THR A 2 -10.30 25.29 -15.42
CA THR A 2 -11.39 25.27 -16.40
C THR A 2 -12.22 24.00 -16.26
N ASP A 3 -13.42 23.96 -16.85
CA ASP A 3 -14.25 22.74 -16.88
C ASP A 3 -13.53 21.56 -17.56
N GLN A 4 -12.83 21.84 -18.65
CA GLN A 4 -12.05 20.84 -19.37
C GLN A 4 -10.89 20.28 -18.53
N GLU A 5 -10.23 21.12 -17.73
CA GLU A 5 -9.18 20.67 -16.81
C GLU A 5 -9.75 19.80 -15.69
N ARG A 6 -10.93 20.13 -15.17
CA ARG A 6 -11.63 19.32 -14.16
C ARG A 6 -12.00 17.94 -14.69
N GLU A 7 -12.59 17.88 -15.87
CA GLU A 7 -12.99 16.63 -16.51
C GLU A 7 -11.78 15.74 -16.78
N ARG A 8 -10.69 16.34 -17.32
CA ARG A 8 -9.44 15.62 -17.54
C ARG A 8 -8.85 15.08 -16.25
N LYS A 9 -8.84 15.87 -15.17
CA LYS A 9 -8.37 15.41 -13.86
C LYS A 9 -9.20 14.24 -13.35
N HIS A 10 -10.53 14.33 -13.42
CA HIS A 10 -11.42 13.26 -12.98
C HIS A 10 -11.17 11.95 -13.74
N TYR A 11 -11.04 12.03 -15.06
CA TYR A 11 -10.72 10.87 -15.90
C TYR A 11 -9.37 10.22 -15.53
N LEU A 12 -8.35 11.04 -15.26
CA LEU A 12 -7.03 10.55 -14.85
C LEU A 12 -7.08 9.92 -13.46
N ASP A 13 -7.78 10.54 -12.50
CA ASP A 13 -7.91 10.02 -11.13
C ASP A 13 -8.57 8.63 -11.14
N ILE A 14 -9.61 8.42 -11.95
CA ILE A 14 -10.23 7.09 -12.15
C ILE A 14 -9.23 6.09 -12.74
N SER A 15 -8.46 6.51 -13.74
CA SER A 15 -7.50 5.63 -14.43
C SER A 15 -6.35 5.22 -13.52
N VAL A 16 -5.83 6.15 -12.72
CA VAL A 16 -4.78 5.90 -11.72
C VAL A 16 -5.30 4.97 -10.63
N HIS A 17 -6.54 5.16 -10.16
CA HIS A 17 -7.13 4.28 -9.15
C HIS A 17 -7.18 2.82 -9.61
N LYS A 18 -7.56 2.55 -10.88
CA LYS A 18 -7.54 1.20 -11.45
C LYS A 18 -6.15 0.58 -11.46
N ILE A 19 -5.10 1.37 -11.69
CA ILE A 19 -3.72 0.88 -11.61
C ILE A 19 -3.39 0.46 -10.17
N HIS A 20 -3.78 1.25 -9.17
CA HIS A 20 -3.60 0.90 -7.77
C HIS A 20 -4.34 -0.39 -7.38
N GLU A 21 -5.57 -0.60 -7.86
CA GLU A 21 -6.32 -1.85 -7.65
C GLU A 21 -5.59 -3.07 -8.24
N VAL A 22 -5.02 -2.93 -9.44
CA VAL A 22 -4.20 -3.99 -10.06
C VAL A 22 -2.94 -4.28 -9.24
N LEU A 23 -2.24 -3.24 -8.77
CA LEU A 23 -1.06 -3.39 -7.93
C LEU A 23 -1.40 -4.10 -6.60
N LEU A 24 -2.52 -3.73 -5.97
CA LEU A 24 -3.03 -4.40 -4.77
C LEU A 24 -3.31 -5.89 -5.04
N PHE A 25 -3.97 -6.21 -6.15
CA PHE A 25 -4.22 -7.59 -6.58
C PHE A 25 -2.92 -8.38 -6.78
N CYS A 26 -1.90 -7.75 -7.38
CA CYS A 26 -0.59 -8.37 -7.60
C CYS A 26 0.16 -8.65 -6.29
N ARG A 27 0.07 -7.75 -5.30
CA ARG A 27 0.76 -7.85 -4.00
C ARG A 27 0.09 -8.80 -3.02
N ASN A 28 -1.20 -9.06 -3.17
CA ASN A 28 -1.91 -10.02 -2.34
C ASN A 28 -1.28 -11.42 -2.41
N GLN A 29 -1.01 -12.03 -1.25
CA GLN A 29 -0.35 -13.33 -1.14
C GLN A 29 -1.26 -14.49 -0.73
N TYR A 30 -2.43 -14.22 -0.14
CA TYR A 30 -3.23 -15.25 0.56
C TYR A 30 -4.73 -15.20 0.26
N GLU A 31 -5.27 -14.05 -0.13
CA GLU A 31 -6.67 -13.98 -0.56
C GLU A 31 -6.81 -14.60 -1.95
N CYS A 32 -7.87 -15.36 -2.18
CA CYS A 32 -8.03 -16.11 -3.42
C CYS A 32 -8.16 -15.15 -4.62
N ARG A 33 -7.30 -15.32 -5.64
CA ARG A 33 -7.34 -14.49 -6.85
C ARG A 33 -8.70 -14.55 -7.54
N SER A 34 -9.29 -15.74 -7.65
CA SER A 34 -10.60 -15.90 -8.28
C SER A 34 -11.70 -15.18 -7.50
N GLN A 35 -11.65 -15.19 -6.16
CA GLN A 35 -12.63 -14.45 -5.36
C GLN A 35 -12.47 -12.95 -5.57
N ILE A 36 -11.24 -12.43 -5.59
CA ILE A 36 -11.01 -11.00 -5.83
C ILE A 36 -11.54 -10.59 -7.21
N ILE A 37 -11.24 -11.35 -8.26
CA ILE A 37 -11.75 -11.05 -9.60
C ILE A 37 -13.28 -11.10 -9.60
N ASN A 38 -13.88 -12.14 -9.01
CA ASN A 38 -15.33 -12.28 -8.96
C ASN A 38 -16.01 -11.09 -8.27
N ARG A 39 -15.40 -10.49 -7.23
CA ARG A 39 -15.97 -9.32 -6.54
C ARG A 39 -16.29 -8.14 -7.45
N TYR A 40 -15.51 -7.93 -8.51
CA TYR A 40 -15.78 -6.86 -9.49
C TYR A 40 -17.01 -7.12 -10.36
N TYR A 41 -17.52 -8.35 -10.37
CA TYR A 41 -18.70 -8.76 -11.13
C TYR A 41 -19.93 -9.00 -10.24
N LEU A 42 -19.78 -8.88 -8.90
CA LEU A 42 -20.90 -9.09 -7.98
C LEU A 42 -21.85 -7.90 -7.98
N TRP A 43 -23.14 -8.19 -7.98
CA TRP A 43 -24.21 -7.23 -7.74
C TRP A 43 -24.59 -7.23 -6.26
N ASN A 44 -25.29 -6.18 -5.83
CA ASN A 44 -25.77 -6.09 -4.45
C ASN A 44 -26.69 -7.27 -4.12
N GLY A 45 -26.31 -8.05 -3.11
CA GLY A 45 -27.02 -9.27 -2.69
C GLY A 45 -26.41 -10.58 -3.20
N ASP A 46 -25.43 -10.53 -4.10
CA ASP A 46 -24.73 -11.73 -4.54
C ASP A 46 -23.87 -12.32 -3.42
N ASN A 47 -23.81 -13.66 -3.38
CA ASN A 47 -22.93 -14.36 -2.46
C ASN A 47 -21.49 -14.34 -2.97
N VAL A 48 -20.55 -14.08 -2.07
CA VAL A 48 -19.12 -14.26 -2.37
C VAL A 48 -18.84 -15.75 -2.56
N SER A 49 -18.40 -16.13 -3.75
CA SER A 49 -18.01 -17.52 -4.06
C SER A 49 -16.95 -18.03 -3.10
N SER A 50 -16.96 -19.31 -2.74
CA SER A 50 -15.90 -19.94 -1.95
C SER A 50 -14.51 -19.82 -2.59
N PRO A 51 -13.41 -19.91 -1.82
CA PRO A 51 -12.05 -19.91 -2.38
C PRO A 51 -11.87 -21.03 -3.40
N CYS A 52 -11.21 -20.75 -4.54
CA CYS A 52 -11.08 -21.74 -5.61
C CYS A 52 -10.15 -22.93 -5.29
N LEU A 53 -9.36 -22.83 -4.21
CA LEU A 53 -8.35 -23.79 -3.76
C LEU A 53 -7.24 -24.13 -4.79
N LYS A 54 -7.21 -23.46 -5.95
CA LYS A 54 -6.34 -23.80 -7.08
C LYS A 54 -5.29 -22.74 -7.41
N CYS A 55 -5.58 -21.46 -7.20
CA CYS A 55 -4.64 -20.38 -7.50
C CYS A 55 -3.44 -20.40 -6.54
N ASP A 56 -2.36 -19.75 -6.94
CA ASP A 56 -1.15 -19.53 -6.14
C ASP A 56 -1.47 -19.06 -4.71
N ASN A 57 -2.31 -18.05 -4.52
CA ASN A 57 -2.62 -17.53 -3.18
C ASN A 57 -3.36 -18.54 -2.30
N CYS A 58 -4.27 -19.34 -2.88
CA CYS A 58 -4.91 -20.43 -2.15
C CYS A 58 -3.88 -21.50 -1.75
N ARG A 59 -2.96 -21.86 -2.66
CA ARG A 59 -1.90 -22.83 -2.37
C ARG A 59 -0.97 -22.31 -1.28
N ASN A 60 -0.60 -21.03 -1.32
CA ASN A 60 0.19 -20.37 -0.27
C ASN A 60 -0.56 -20.42 1.07
N ARG A 61 -1.84 -20.07 1.09
CA ARG A 61 -2.65 -20.10 2.32
C ARG A 61 -2.78 -21.52 2.90
N ILE A 62 -2.94 -22.55 2.07
CA ILE A 62 -2.99 -23.96 2.52
C ILE A 62 -1.63 -24.41 3.07
N LYS A 63 -0.54 -24.07 2.36
CA LYS A 63 0.82 -24.48 2.71
C LYS A 63 1.31 -23.79 3.98
N GLU A 64 1.11 -22.48 4.06
CA GLU A 64 1.72 -21.65 5.10
C GLU A 64 0.77 -21.43 6.30
N GLN A 65 -0.53 -21.72 6.16
CA GLN A 65 -1.55 -21.62 7.22
C GLN A 65 -1.50 -20.31 8.02
N PRO A 66 -1.55 -19.14 7.36
CA PRO A 66 -1.54 -17.85 8.05
C PRO A 66 -2.81 -17.67 8.90
N THR A 67 -2.74 -16.80 9.90
CA THR A 67 -3.89 -16.36 10.70
C THR A 67 -4.52 -15.11 10.08
N TYR A 68 -5.83 -14.90 10.27
CA TYR A 68 -6.51 -13.69 9.81
C TYR A 68 -6.73 -12.77 11.01
N GLU A 69 -5.94 -11.70 11.10
CA GLU A 69 -5.81 -10.89 12.31
C GLU A 69 -6.19 -9.44 12.04
N ASN A 70 -6.71 -8.77 13.08
CA ASN A 70 -6.93 -7.33 13.04
C ASN A 70 -5.59 -6.61 13.25
N CYS A 71 -5.20 -5.79 12.27
CA CYS A 71 -3.95 -5.03 12.25
C CYS A 71 -4.17 -3.52 12.35
N VAL A 72 -5.31 -3.05 12.91
CA VAL A 72 -5.60 -1.61 13.04
C VAL A 72 -4.47 -0.83 13.70
N GLU A 73 -3.84 -1.38 14.75
CA GLU A 73 -2.72 -0.70 15.40
C GLU A 73 -1.55 -0.52 14.44
N ASP A 74 -1.26 -1.52 13.60
CA ASP A 74 -0.15 -1.49 12.64
C ASP A 74 -0.45 -0.53 11.48
N ILE A 75 -1.71 -0.44 11.06
CA ILE A 75 -2.17 0.55 10.11
C ILE A 75 -1.98 1.97 10.65
N LEU A 76 -2.36 2.23 11.90
CA LEU A 76 -2.14 3.54 12.53
C LEU A 76 -0.65 3.88 12.59
N HIS A 77 0.20 2.92 12.95
CA HIS A 77 1.66 3.14 12.94
C HIS A 77 2.23 3.36 11.53
N LEU A 78 1.67 2.70 10.52
CA LEU A 78 2.06 2.90 9.14
C LEU A 78 1.66 4.30 8.66
N LEU A 79 0.47 4.79 9.05
CA LEU A 79 0.02 6.16 8.79
C LEU A 79 0.90 7.19 9.50
N ASP A 80 1.26 6.97 10.78
CA ASP A 80 2.23 7.80 11.50
C ASP A 80 3.58 7.85 10.77
N THR A 81 4.01 6.70 10.22
CA THR A 81 5.27 6.60 9.48
C THR A 81 5.24 7.40 8.19
N VAL A 82 4.13 7.34 7.45
CA VAL A 82 3.94 8.13 6.22
C VAL A 82 3.91 9.62 6.52
N GLU A 83 3.19 10.03 7.56
CA GLU A 83 3.12 11.44 7.99
C GLU A 83 4.50 11.98 8.37
N GLU A 84 5.24 11.29 9.24
CA GLU A 84 6.52 11.80 9.73
C GLU A 84 7.60 11.87 8.63
N ILE A 85 7.64 10.89 7.72
CA ILE A 85 8.58 10.92 6.59
C ILE A 85 8.24 12.09 5.65
N ASN A 86 6.95 12.37 5.44
CA ASN A 86 6.49 13.44 4.58
C ASN A 86 6.75 14.84 5.17
N ASP A 87 6.62 14.98 6.49
CA ASP A 87 6.88 16.23 7.22
C ASP A 87 8.36 16.63 7.23
N GLY A 88 9.28 15.66 7.16
CA GLY A 88 10.73 15.88 7.06
C GLY A 88 11.20 16.39 5.69
N GLY A 89 10.27 16.78 4.83
CA GLY A 89 10.37 16.90 3.37
C GLY A 89 11.64 17.55 2.83
N ASN A 90 12.26 16.87 1.86
CA ASN A 90 13.18 17.43 0.86
C ASN A 90 13.47 16.47 -0.33
N TYR A 91 12.84 15.29 -0.40
CA TYR A 91 13.05 14.33 -1.49
C TYR A 91 11.75 13.57 -1.80
N GLU A 92 11.69 13.01 -3.02
CA GLU A 92 10.58 12.20 -3.46
C GLU A 92 10.53 10.88 -2.67
N ILE A 93 9.44 10.66 -1.94
CA ILE A 93 9.27 9.48 -1.08
C ILE A 93 8.70 8.35 -1.91
N ILE A 94 9.41 7.22 -1.97
CA ILE A 94 8.89 6.00 -2.60
C ILE A 94 8.41 5.02 -1.53
N GLU A 95 7.61 4.05 -1.94
CA GLU A 95 7.08 3.02 -1.04
C GLU A 95 8.17 2.30 -0.24
N ASP A 96 9.30 1.98 -0.86
CA ASP A 96 10.41 1.30 -0.17
C ASP A 96 10.91 2.11 1.03
N ASP A 97 10.87 3.44 0.98
CA ASP A 97 11.27 4.29 2.11
C ASP A 97 10.35 4.05 3.31
N ILE A 98 9.03 4.08 3.07
CA ILE A 98 8.02 3.82 4.10
C ILE A 98 8.18 2.41 4.67
N VAL A 99 8.29 1.39 3.79
CA VAL A 99 8.40 -0.01 4.19
C VAL A 99 9.67 -0.25 5.01
N GLU A 100 10.80 0.34 4.60
CA GLU A 100 12.06 0.20 5.30
C GLU A 100 12.05 0.86 6.68
N VAL A 101 11.48 2.06 6.81
CA VAL A 101 11.33 2.76 8.10
C VAL A 101 10.37 2.02 9.03
N PHE A 102 9.20 1.64 8.52
CA PHE A 102 8.20 0.89 9.29
C PHE A 102 8.78 -0.44 9.81
N CYS A 103 9.48 -1.17 8.96
CA CYS A 103 10.14 -2.43 9.33
C CYS A 103 11.44 -2.25 10.14
N LYS A 104 11.89 -1.02 10.41
CA LYS A 104 13.18 -0.70 11.05
C LYS A 104 14.36 -1.36 10.35
N SER A 105 14.36 -1.32 9.03
CA SER A 105 15.50 -1.78 8.24
C SER A 105 16.69 -0.87 8.52
N ASN A 106 17.88 -1.46 8.69
CA ASN A 106 19.12 -0.72 8.88
C ASN A 106 19.95 -0.79 7.60
N THR A 107 19.37 -0.32 6.49
CA THR A 107 20.08 -0.25 5.20
C THR A 107 20.98 0.97 5.17
N LYS A 108 21.96 0.98 4.25
CA LYS A 108 22.82 2.14 4.02
C LYS A 108 21.99 3.39 3.69
N LYS A 109 20.98 3.21 2.81
CA LYS A 109 20.05 4.26 2.40
C LYS A 109 19.35 4.90 3.60
N ILE A 110 18.73 4.12 4.48
CA ILE A 110 18.00 4.61 5.67
C ILE A 110 18.91 5.38 6.64
N ARG A 111 20.16 4.93 6.82
CA ARG A 111 21.13 5.66 7.66
C ARG A 111 21.54 6.98 7.04
N GLU A 112 21.89 6.98 5.75
CA GLU A 112 22.40 8.16 5.05
C GLU A 112 21.32 9.21 4.78
N SER A 113 20.06 8.80 4.64
CA SER A 113 18.92 9.72 4.50
C SER A 113 18.44 10.32 5.82
N GLY A 114 19.08 9.98 6.96
CA GLY A 114 18.69 10.47 8.29
C GLY A 114 17.36 9.89 8.80
N MET A 115 16.74 8.95 8.09
CA MET A 115 15.46 8.35 8.49
C MET A 115 15.55 7.54 9.79
N THR A 116 16.74 7.16 10.24
CA THR A 116 16.95 6.57 11.58
C THR A 116 16.64 7.54 12.72
N GLU A 117 16.61 8.85 12.44
CA GLU A 117 16.38 9.87 13.45
C GLU A 117 14.90 10.15 13.74
N LEU A 118 14.01 9.66 12.87
CA LEU A 118 12.55 9.78 13.01
C LEU A 118 12.06 9.17 14.32
N LYS A 119 11.08 9.81 14.96
CA LYS A 119 10.42 9.33 16.20
C LYS A 119 9.81 7.97 15.99
N VAL A 120 9.10 7.74 14.87
CA VAL A 120 8.56 6.42 14.54
C VAL A 120 9.69 5.38 14.45
N TYR A 121 10.87 5.72 13.91
CA TYR A 121 12.01 4.82 13.84
C TYR A 121 12.60 4.53 15.23
N LYS A 122 12.62 5.51 16.13
CA LYS A 122 13.16 5.38 17.49
C LYS A 122 12.20 4.75 18.50
N SER A 123 10.90 4.72 18.22
CA SER A 123 9.85 4.22 19.13
C SER A 123 10.00 2.77 19.58
N GLY A 124 10.92 1.99 19.01
CA GLY A 124 11.13 0.57 19.31
C GLY A 124 10.03 -0.35 18.78
N ARG A 125 8.90 0.22 18.33
CA ARG A 125 7.80 -0.52 17.72
C ARG A 125 8.26 -1.13 16.40
N LYS A 126 8.07 -2.45 16.28
CA LYS A 126 8.37 -3.24 15.08
C LYS A 126 7.14 -4.09 14.72
N PRO A 127 6.92 -4.38 13.43
CA PRO A 127 5.89 -5.31 13.01
C PRO A 127 6.12 -6.68 13.65
N LYS A 128 5.06 -7.27 14.21
CA LYS A 128 5.13 -8.58 14.89
C LYS A 128 4.76 -9.75 13.97
N PHE A 129 4.44 -9.47 12.72
CA PHE A 129 4.13 -10.47 11.71
C PHE A 129 5.38 -10.90 10.90
N GLY A 130 5.36 -12.15 10.43
CA GLY A 130 6.33 -12.71 9.49
C GLY A 130 6.20 -12.07 8.11
N LYS A 131 7.28 -12.15 7.30
CA LYS A 131 7.40 -11.46 5.99
C LYS A 131 6.99 -9.98 6.07
N PRO A 132 7.61 -9.19 6.98
CA PRO A 132 7.10 -7.88 7.33
C PRO A 132 7.14 -6.88 6.18
N LYS A 133 8.11 -6.97 5.28
CA LYS A 133 8.20 -6.04 4.13
C LYS A 133 7.05 -6.28 3.15
N GLU A 134 6.77 -7.55 2.84
CA GLU A 134 5.72 -7.95 1.91
C GLU A 134 4.33 -7.56 2.42
N LEU A 135 4.02 -7.83 3.70
CA LEU A 135 2.73 -7.45 4.26
C LEU A 135 2.60 -5.93 4.40
N THR A 136 3.67 -5.22 4.76
CA THR A 136 3.65 -3.74 4.82
C THR A 136 3.40 -3.14 3.44
N SER A 137 4.05 -3.65 2.39
CA SER A 137 3.81 -3.24 1.00
C SER A 137 2.35 -3.46 0.55
N TYR A 138 1.75 -4.58 0.98
CA TYR A 138 0.34 -4.87 0.73
C TYR A 138 -0.60 -3.92 1.49
N MET A 139 -0.35 -3.68 2.78
CA MET A 139 -1.10 -2.72 3.61
C MET A 139 -1.02 -1.30 3.04
N LEU A 140 0.17 -0.88 2.58
CA LEU A 140 0.36 0.44 1.98
C LEU A 140 -0.45 0.58 0.68
N ALA A 141 -0.45 -0.44 -0.18
CA ALA A 141 -1.29 -0.45 -1.39
C ALA A 141 -2.78 -0.36 -1.04
N ASP A 142 -3.23 -1.09 -0.01
CA ASP A 142 -4.62 -1.08 0.44
C ASP A 142 -5.02 0.31 0.96
N LEU A 143 -4.14 0.96 1.72
CA LEU A 143 -4.34 2.35 2.17
C LEU A 143 -4.41 3.35 1.00
N VAL A 144 -3.63 3.16 -0.06
CA VAL A 144 -3.71 3.98 -1.27
C VAL A 144 -5.05 3.76 -1.99
N VAL A 145 -5.45 2.49 -2.21
CA VAL A 145 -6.72 2.14 -2.87
C VAL A 145 -7.91 2.67 -2.07
N ARG A 146 -7.94 2.49 -0.75
CA ARG A 146 -9.00 3.00 0.12
C ARG A 146 -8.96 4.52 0.34
N GLY A 147 -7.98 5.22 -0.24
CA GLY A 147 -7.89 6.67 -0.21
C GLY A 147 -7.50 7.25 1.14
N TYR A 148 -6.64 6.55 1.90
CA TYR A 148 -6.01 7.05 3.13
C TYR A 148 -4.69 7.77 2.84
N ILE A 149 -3.97 7.28 1.83
CA ILE A 149 -2.69 7.83 1.40
C ILE A 149 -2.85 8.36 -0.03
N GLU A 150 -2.30 9.55 -0.27
CA GLU A 150 -2.18 10.08 -1.62
C GLU A 150 -0.87 9.59 -2.24
N GLN A 151 -0.99 8.98 -3.43
CA GLN A 151 0.14 8.50 -4.21
C GLN A 151 0.01 9.03 -5.64
N LYS A 152 1.11 9.55 -6.17
CA LYS A 152 1.22 10.07 -7.53
C LYS A 152 1.99 9.09 -8.40
N ILE A 153 1.50 8.87 -9.62
CA ILE A 153 2.24 8.19 -10.68
C ILE A 153 2.80 9.25 -11.64
N SER A 154 4.11 9.25 -11.84
CA SER A 154 4.80 10.12 -12.78
C SER A 154 5.33 9.31 -13.96
N LEU A 155 5.01 9.75 -15.17
CA LEU A 155 5.56 9.21 -16.42
C LEU A 155 6.51 10.22 -17.04
N TYR A 156 7.71 9.79 -17.41
CA TYR A 156 8.74 10.68 -17.96
C TYR A 156 9.70 9.92 -18.87
N TYR A 157 10.33 10.63 -19.81
CA TYR A 157 11.48 10.09 -20.55
C TYR A 157 12.73 10.23 -19.69
N SER A 158 13.44 9.13 -19.48
CA SER A 158 14.65 9.11 -18.63
C SER A 158 15.83 9.88 -19.22
N SER A 159 15.80 10.16 -20.53
CA SER A 159 16.75 11.02 -21.22
C SER A 159 16.12 11.58 -22.51
N PRO A 160 16.69 12.63 -23.13
CA PRO A 160 16.18 13.18 -24.39
C PRO A 160 16.08 12.18 -25.54
N ASN A 161 16.91 11.13 -25.52
CA ASN A 161 16.96 10.09 -26.56
C ASN A 161 16.21 8.82 -26.15
N ALA A 162 15.53 8.81 -25.00
CA ALA A 162 14.78 7.65 -24.54
C ALA A 162 13.63 7.36 -25.50
N GLN A 163 13.55 6.12 -25.98
CA GLN A 163 12.48 5.68 -26.88
C GLN A 163 11.22 5.24 -26.13
N THR A 164 11.31 5.08 -24.81
CA THR A 164 10.23 4.59 -23.95
C THR A 164 10.05 5.48 -22.73
N LEU A 165 8.81 5.51 -22.21
CA LEU A 165 8.49 6.16 -20.95
C LEU A 165 8.98 5.30 -19.78
N SER A 166 9.56 5.98 -18.79
CA SER A 166 9.79 5.46 -17.44
C SER A 166 8.64 5.86 -16.53
N MET A 167 8.44 5.11 -15.46
CA MET A 167 7.40 5.33 -14.46
C MET A 167 8.03 5.37 -13.06
N SER A 168 7.57 6.32 -12.25
CA SER A 168 7.84 6.34 -10.81
C SER A 168 6.56 6.60 -10.04
N MET A 169 6.50 6.07 -8.83
CA MET A 169 5.36 6.21 -7.93
C MET A 169 5.83 6.81 -6.62
N PHE A 170 5.20 7.91 -6.21
CA PHE A 170 5.62 8.71 -5.07
C PHE A 170 4.50 8.87 -4.08
N ILE A 171 4.81 8.68 -2.80
CA ILE A 171 3.91 8.97 -1.69
C ILE A 171 3.91 10.47 -1.46
N ILE A 172 2.72 11.08 -1.53
CA ILE A 172 2.52 12.53 -1.34
C ILE A 172 2.18 12.87 0.12
N GLY A 173 1.60 11.91 0.84
CA GLY A 173 1.23 12.07 2.24
C GLY A 173 -0.11 11.44 2.57
N LEU A 174 -0.67 11.82 3.72
CA LEU A 174 -1.98 11.37 4.18
C LEU A 174 -3.09 12.24 3.59
N LYS A 175 -4.25 11.63 3.34
CA LYS A 175 -5.48 12.39 3.09
C LYS A 175 -6.06 12.92 4.40
N GLU A 176 -6.81 14.01 4.33
CA GLU A 176 -7.50 14.59 5.48
C GLU A 176 -8.38 13.54 6.18
N GLY A 177 -8.29 13.50 7.52
CA GLY A 177 -9.04 12.57 8.36
C GLY A 177 -8.61 11.10 8.25
N ALA A 178 -7.45 10.78 7.65
CA ALA A 178 -7.01 9.41 7.42
C ALA A 178 -6.90 8.59 8.71
N LYS A 179 -6.32 9.15 9.78
CA LYS A 179 -6.10 8.41 11.03
C LYS A 179 -7.42 8.15 11.78
N GLU A 180 -8.29 9.15 11.83
CA GLU A 180 -9.61 9.05 12.45
C GLU A 180 -10.48 8.02 11.76
N ARG A 181 -10.48 8.03 10.41
CA ARG A 181 -11.19 7.00 9.63
C ARG A 181 -10.59 5.60 9.83
N ALA A 182 -9.27 5.49 9.97
CA ALA A 182 -8.61 4.21 10.14
C ALA A 182 -9.00 3.51 11.46
N ILE A 183 -9.36 4.27 12.50
CA ILE A 183 -9.82 3.71 13.79
C ILE A 183 -11.17 2.99 13.65
N VAL A 184 -12.07 3.50 12.81
CA VAL A 184 -13.44 2.98 12.65
C VAL A 184 -13.54 1.90 11.57
N ASP A 185 -12.62 1.89 10.62
CA ASP A 185 -12.58 0.92 9.52
C ASP A 185 -12.01 -0.44 9.95
N SER A 186 -12.29 -1.46 9.12
CA SER A 186 -11.82 -2.83 9.34
C SER A 186 -10.51 -3.12 8.60
N TRP A 187 -9.49 -3.51 9.38
CA TRP A 187 -8.13 -3.76 8.93
C TRP A 187 -7.71 -5.20 9.23
N TYR A 188 -8.32 -6.16 8.53
CA TYR A 188 -7.99 -7.57 8.71
C TYR A 188 -7.12 -8.11 7.58
N TYR A 189 -6.00 -8.73 7.96
CA TYR A 189 -5.01 -9.25 7.03
C TYR A 189 -4.60 -10.68 7.39
N TRP A 190 -4.18 -11.43 6.38
CA TRP A 190 -3.53 -12.73 6.58
C TRP A 190 -2.09 -12.49 7.05
N THR A 191 -1.78 -12.89 8.29
CA THR A 191 -0.50 -12.69 8.95
C THR A 191 0.18 -14.03 9.26
N HIS A 192 1.50 -13.99 9.34
CA HIS A 192 2.30 -15.04 9.96
C HIS A 192 2.73 -14.59 11.33
N LYS A 193 2.71 -15.47 12.33
CA LYS A 193 3.44 -15.18 13.57
C LYS A 193 4.93 -15.42 13.32
N LYS A 194 5.75 -14.50 13.81
CA LYS A 194 7.22 -14.63 13.77
C LYS A 194 7.69 -15.84 14.56
#